data_AF-A0A520BTL3-F1
#
_entry.id   AF-A0A520BTL3-F1
#
_cell.length_a   1.000
_cell.length_b   1.000
_cell.length_c   1.000
_cell.angle_alpha   90.00
_cell.angle_beta   90.00
_cell.angle_gamma   90.00
#
_symmetry.space_group_name_H-M   'P 1'
#
loop_
_entity.id
_entity.type
_entity.pdbx_description
1 polymer ?
#
loop_
_entity_poly.entity_id
_entity_poly.type
_entity_poly.pdbx_seq_one_letter_code
_entity_poly.pdbx_strand_id
1 'polypeptide(L)'
;MKTKIFLWAVLLFSGLISKLSAQDFYPTNLTAIIYTDDKNVIKINDNYINHKGFLWQNDSTYAKKDLSGVIQVTSINNNKSLEVQVNYYLTNNNLDRFVKRAANSGLDKTGVDKFEKTYKGIYYKIEIKRAVSFENKTYNLISFIQRNELDPAKLDKNQEPRKRFEYVEGYPFQNTVWYLDTKKTEVKNKNEDISKYVISLTENKTTDVKLEFLDDFNMKLTYGPPQKRQYLLGTYHFYRNSIGHGLYENKVQFEMAPAVQKTTKPGYKVPELVGMVESAPKNTTNYFRYWLSSFDYEVKWGKGSSFNLTREVDNNTPVYAVPTPKN
;
A
#
# COMPACT_ATOMS: atom_id res chain seq x y z
N MET A 1 21.79 -38.03 -20.46
CA MET A 1 22.11 -37.04 -19.41
C MET A 1 21.39 -35.68 -19.57
N LYS A 2 20.17 -35.61 -20.14
CA LYS A 2 19.44 -34.35 -20.37
C LYS A 2 18.14 -34.17 -19.55
N THR A 3 17.66 -35.23 -18.91
CA THR A 3 16.40 -35.26 -18.15
C THR A 3 16.50 -34.67 -16.73
N LYS A 4 17.67 -34.77 -16.08
CA LYS A 4 17.84 -34.25 -14.71
C LYS A 4 17.84 -32.72 -14.66
N ILE A 5 18.45 -32.04 -15.64
CA ILE A 5 18.52 -30.57 -15.71
C ILE A 5 17.12 -29.96 -15.93
N PHE A 6 16.27 -30.64 -16.70
CA PHE A 6 14.91 -30.17 -16.97
C PHE A 6 14.01 -30.20 -15.73
N LEU A 7 14.14 -31.21 -14.87
CA LEU A 7 13.40 -31.28 -13.61
C LEU A 7 13.79 -30.17 -12.62
N TRP A 8 15.08 -29.85 -12.53
CA TRP A 8 15.57 -28.76 -11.68
C TRP A 8 15.12 -27.38 -12.19
N ALA A 9 15.11 -27.18 -13.51
CA ALA A 9 14.56 -25.96 -14.11
C ALA A 9 13.06 -25.82 -13.83
N VAL A 10 12.27 -26.88 -14.00
CA VAL A 10 10.82 -26.85 -13.69
C VAL A 10 10.57 -26.58 -12.21
N LEU A 11 11.32 -27.19 -11.28
CA LEU A 11 11.20 -26.95 -9.84
C LEU A 11 11.63 -25.52 -9.41
N LEU A 12 12.67 -24.97 -10.04
CA LEU A 12 13.12 -23.59 -9.80
C LEU A 12 12.12 -22.57 -10.36
N PHE A 13 11.58 -22.80 -11.56
CA PHE A 13 10.56 -21.92 -12.15
C PHE A 13 9.21 -22.04 -11.43
N SER A 14 8.77 -23.23 -11.03
CA SER A 14 7.54 -23.39 -10.24
C SER A 14 7.69 -22.80 -8.83
N GLY A 15 8.88 -22.88 -8.23
CA GLY A 15 9.20 -22.25 -6.95
C GLY A 15 9.27 -20.72 -7.00
N LEU A 16 9.67 -20.14 -8.14
CA LEU A 16 9.66 -18.69 -8.37
C LEU A 16 8.25 -18.17 -8.69
N ILE A 17 7.50 -18.89 -9.54
CA ILE A 17 6.11 -18.52 -9.91
C ILE A 17 5.19 -18.60 -8.68
N SER A 18 5.32 -19.64 -7.84
CA SER A 18 4.53 -19.77 -6.59
C SER A 18 4.86 -18.72 -5.52
N LYS A 19 6.07 -18.15 -5.52
CA LYS A 19 6.43 -16.99 -4.68
C LYS A 19 5.82 -15.69 -5.21
N LEU A 20 5.76 -15.51 -6.54
CA LEU A 20 5.17 -14.34 -7.19
C LEU A 20 3.63 -14.32 -7.04
N SER A 21 2.93 -15.46 -7.17
CA SER A 21 1.47 -15.50 -7.08
C SER A 21 0.91 -15.30 -5.67
N ALA A 22 1.71 -15.49 -4.61
CA ALA A 22 1.28 -15.33 -3.22
C ALA A 22 1.22 -13.86 -2.75
N GLN A 23 1.83 -12.96 -3.53
CA GLN A 23 2.13 -11.59 -3.10
C GLN A 23 1.11 -10.58 -3.64
N ASP A 24 0.41 -10.90 -4.72
CA ASP A 24 -0.33 -9.91 -5.53
C ASP A 24 -1.61 -9.36 -4.90
N PHE A 25 -2.19 -10.03 -3.91
CA PHE A 25 -3.49 -9.64 -3.38
C PHE A 25 -3.52 -9.75 -1.87
N TYR A 26 -3.57 -8.60 -1.18
CA TYR A 26 -3.75 -8.56 0.25
C TYR A 26 -5.09 -7.90 0.62
N PRO A 27 -5.93 -8.58 1.42
CA PRO A 27 -7.29 -8.15 1.76
C PRO A 27 -7.42 -6.97 2.73
N THR A 28 -6.35 -6.32 3.24
CA THR A 28 -6.58 -5.11 4.07
C THR A 28 -7.17 -3.94 3.31
N ASN A 29 -7.17 -3.98 1.98
CA ASN A 29 -7.81 -2.96 1.18
C ASN A 29 -9.07 -3.51 0.51
N LEU A 30 -10.01 -4.05 1.29
CA LEU A 30 -11.36 -4.31 0.77
C LEU A 30 -11.93 -3.04 0.11
N THR A 31 -11.62 -1.86 0.66
CA THR A 31 -11.89 -0.54 0.07
C THR A 31 -11.13 -0.22 -1.22
N ALA A 32 -10.02 -0.89 -1.53
CA ALA A 32 -9.38 -0.78 -2.84
C ALA A 32 -10.00 -1.74 -3.87
N ILE A 33 -10.59 -2.85 -3.42
CA ILE A 33 -11.22 -3.86 -4.29
C ILE A 33 -12.65 -3.46 -4.65
N ILE A 34 -13.35 -2.79 -3.74
CA ILE A 34 -14.72 -2.33 -3.94
C ILE A 34 -14.87 -0.85 -3.65
N TYR A 35 -15.86 -0.23 -4.29
CA TYR A 35 -16.29 1.13 -4.00
C TYR A 35 -17.81 1.23 -4.10
N THR A 36 -18.38 2.33 -3.61
CA THR A 36 -19.78 2.69 -3.85
C THR A 36 -19.86 3.81 -4.87
N ASP A 37 -20.73 3.62 -5.88
CA ASP A 37 -21.04 4.67 -6.85
C ASP A 37 -21.92 5.76 -6.22
N ASP A 38 -22.31 6.75 -7.03
CA ASP A 38 -23.14 7.88 -6.57
C ASP A 38 -24.56 7.46 -6.15
N LYS A 39 -24.97 6.24 -6.50
CA LYS A 39 -26.24 5.63 -6.06
C LYS A 39 -26.05 4.71 -4.85
N ASN A 40 -24.86 4.72 -4.22
CA ASN A 40 -24.47 3.82 -3.14
C ASN A 40 -24.53 2.33 -3.49
N VAL A 41 -24.43 1.99 -4.79
CA VAL A 41 -24.32 0.60 -5.24
C VAL A 41 -22.87 0.17 -5.13
N ILE A 42 -22.63 -1.00 -4.54
CA ILE A 42 -21.30 -1.59 -4.43
C ILE A 42 -20.84 -2.03 -5.82
N LYS A 43 -19.64 -1.61 -6.19
CA LYS A 43 -18.96 -1.91 -7.45
C LYS A 43 -17.56 -2.45 -7.16
N ILE A 44 -17.04 -3.23 -8.10
CA ILE A 44 -15.65 -3.68 -8.08
C ILE A 44 -14.81 -2.55 -8.68
N ASN A 45 -13.66 -2.25 -8.07
CA ASN A 45 -12.70 -1.30 -8.59
C ASN A 45 -11.90 -1.95 -9.72
N ASP A 46 -12.45 -1.88 -10.93
CA ASP A 46 -11.87 -2.49 -12.13
C ASP A 46 -10.44 -2.00 -12.38
N ASN A 47 -10.18 -0.72 -12.10
CA ASN A 47 -8.84 -0.17 -12.23
C ASN A 47 -7.86 -0.95 -11.34
N TYR A 48 -8.16 -1.12 -10.05
CA TYR A 48 -7.30 -1.87 -9.14
C TYR A 48 -7.15 -3.34 -9.55
N ILE A 49 -8.24 -4.00 -9.89
CA ILE A 49 -8.29 -5.45 -10.15
C ILE A 49 -7.62 -5.82 -11.48
N ASN A 50 -7.82 -5.01 -12.52
CA ASN A 50 -7.20 -5.21 -13.84
C ASN A 50 -5.68 -5.04 -13.78
N HIS A 51 -5.17 -4.06 -13.02
CA HIS A 51 -3.72 -3.88 -12.82
C HIS A 51 -3.06 -5.09 -12.10
N LYS A 52 -3.84 -5.87 -11.35
CA LYS A 52 -3.39 -7.13 -10.73
C LYS A 52 -3.49 -8.35 -11.66
N GLY A 53 -3.87 -8.13 -12.92
CA GLY A 53 -3.98 -9.17 -13.95
C GLY A 53 -5.25 -10.01 -13.89
N PHE A 54 -6.25 -9.57 -13.12
CA PHE A 54 -7.57 -10.20 -13.11
C PHE A 54 -8.44 -9.53 -14.17
N LEU A 55 -9.12 -10.32 -14.98
CA LEU A 55 -9.99 -9.85 -16.03
C LEU A 55 -11.45 -10.09 -15.62
N TRP A 56 -12.34 -9.20 -16.06
CA TRP A 56 -13.77 -9.35 -15.85
C TRP A 56 -14.27 -10.68 -16.43
N GLN A 57 -14.98 -11.45 -15.60
CA GLN A 57 -15.63 -12.71 -16.00
C GLN A 57 -17.16 -12.55 -15.99
N ASN A 58 -17.70 -11.88 -14.97
CA ASN A 58 -19.10 -11.50 -14.87
C ASN A 58 -19.27 -10.36 -13.84
N ASP A 59 -20.51 -9.90 -13.64
CA ASP A 59 -20.85 -8.73 -12.80
C ASP A 59 -20.30 -8.75 -11.36
N SER A 60 -19.97 -9.92 -10.82
CA SER A 60 -19.45 -10.09 -9.46
C SER A 60 -18.10 -10.80 -9.39
N THR A 61 -17.54 -11.22 -10.52
CA THR A 61 -16.39 -12.15 -10.56
C THR A 61 -15.32 -11.70 -11.54
N TYR A 62 -14.07 -11.72 -11.09
CA TYR A 62 -12.88 -11.42 -11.87
C TYR A 62 -11.88 -12.57 -11.73
N ALA A 63 -11.19 -12.93 -12.79
CA ALA A 63 -10.28 -14.07 -12.77
C ALA A 63 -8.98 -13.80 -13.51
N LYS A 64 -7.87 -14.36 -13.03
CA LYS A 64 -6.63 -14.42 -13.82
C LYS A 64 -6.86 -15.33 -15.03
N LYS A 65 -6.18 -15.04 -16.15
CA LYS A 65 -6.30 -15.81 -17.41
C LYS A 65 -6.03 -17.32 -17.23
N ASP A 66 -5.12 -17.68 -16.33
CA ASP A 66 -4.77 -19.06 -16.01
C ASP A 66 -5.62 -19.69 -14.89
N LEU A 67 -6.60 -18.93 -14.37
CA LEU A 67 -7.47 -19.31 -13.25
C LEU A 67 -6.71 -19.67 -11.96
N SER A 68 -5.46 -19.18 -11.81
CA SER A 68 -4.68 -19.31 -10.58
C SER A 68 -5.24 -18.48 -9.42
N GLY A 69 -6.03 -17.45 -9.75
CA GLY A 69 -6.74 -16.61 -8.80
C GLY A 69 -8.10 -16.16 -9.35
N VAL A 70 -9.09 -16.11 -8.47
CA VAL A 70 -10.45 -15.60 -8.75
C VAL A 70 -10.88 -14.71 -7.59
N ILE A 71 -11.49 -13.57 -7.91
CA ILE A 71 -12.06 -12.62 -6.96
C ILE A 71 -13.56 -12.59 -7.19
N GLN A 72 -14.33 -12.83 -6.15
CA GLN A 72 -15.79 -12.72 -6.18
C GLN A 72 -16.25 -11.75 -5.10
N VAL A 73 -17.18 -10.87 -5.45
CA VAL A 73 -17.79 -9.92 -4.52
C VAL A 73 -19.27 -10.23 -4.35
N THR A 74 -19.68 -10.42 -3.11
CA THR A 74 -21.08 -10.64 -2.74
C THR A 74 -21.52 -9.60 -1.73
N SER A 75 -22.78 -9.17 -1.80
CA SER A 75 -23.35 -8.30 -0.79
C SER A 75 -24.72 -8.80 -0.34
N ILE A 76 -25.00 -8.62 0.95
CA ILE A 76 -26.29 -8.91 1.56
C ILE A 76 -26.77 -7.59 2.16
N ASN A 77 -27.84 -7.04 1.59
CA ASN A 77 -28.47 -5.83 2.08
C ASN A 77 -29.84 -6.18 2.67
N ASN A 78 -30.03 -5.94 3.95
CA ASN A 78 -31.32 -6.09 4.62
C ASN A 78 -31.64 -4.83 5.43
N ASN A 79 -32.84 -4.76 6.00
CA ASN A 79 -33.34 -3.58 6.72
C ASN A 79 -32.51 -3.19 7.96
N LYS A 80 -31.60 -4.07 8.43
CA LYS A 80 -30.80 -3.89 9.66
C LYS A 80 -29.29 -3.86 9.41
N SER A 81 -28.81 -4.34 8.26
CA SER A 81 -27.39 -4.37 7.96
C SER A 81 -27.10 -4.42 6.47
N LEU A 82 -25.95 -3.85 6.11
CA LEU A 82 -25.28 -4.12 4.84
C LEU A 82 -24.01 -4.90 5.13
N GLU A 83 -23.94 -6.13 4.61
CA GLU A 83 -22.75 -6.96 4.63
C GLU A 83 -22.16 -7.05 3.23
N VAL A 84 -20.84 -6.87 3.13
CA VAL A 84 -20.07 -7.03 1.91
C VAL A 84 -18.98 -8.04 2.16
N GLN A 85 -18.88 -8.99 1.25
CA GLN A 85 -17.89 -10.06 1.30
C GLN A 85 -17.09 -10.06 0.00
N VAL A 86 -15.77 -10.03 0.14
CA VAL A 86 -14.83 -10.26 -0.96
C VAL A 86 -14.16 -11.60 -0.71
N ASN A 87 -14.37 -12.52 -1.65
CA ASN A 87 -13.79 -13.84 -1.69
C ASN A 87 -12.62 -13.85 -2.66
N TYR A 88 -11.43 -14.16 -2.17
CA TYR A 88 -10.26 -14.41 -2.99
C TYR A 88 -9.93 -15.90 -3.00
N TYR A 89 -10.17 -16.54 -4.13
CA TYR A 89 -9.83 -17.93 -4.39
C TYR A 89 -8.46 -17.99 -5.05
N LEU A 90 -7.56 -18.83 -4.52
CA LEU A 90 -6.20 -18.95 -5.01
C LEU A 90 -5.73 -20.40 -5.01
N THR A 91 -4.99 -20.81 -6.03
CA THR A 91 -4.40 -22.16 -6.13
C THR A 91 -3.10 -22.30 -5.33
N ASN A 92 -2.64 -21.23 -4.67
CA ASN A 92 -1.40 -21.24 -3.89
C ASN A 92 -1.55 -22.04 -2.61
N ASN A 93 -0.64 -22.97 -2.36
CA ASN A 93 -0.65 -23.84 -1.17
C ASN A 93 -0.04 -23.19 0.08
N ASN A 94 0.75 -22.13 -0.03
CA ASN A 94 1.37 -21.47 1.12
C ASN A 94 0.48 -20.35 1.65
N LEU A 95 -0.26 -20.65 2.73
CA LEU A 95 -1.13 -19.69 3.40
C LEU A 95 -0.50 -18.98 4.60
N ASP A 96 0.71 -19.38 5.01
CA ASP A 96 1.35 -18.88 6.25
C ASP A 96 1.50 -17.36 6.25
N ARG A 97 1.76 -16.78 5.08
CA ARG A 97 1.86 -15.33 4.91
C ARG A 97 0.50 -14.65 5.14
N PHE A 98 -0.58 -15.20 4.61
CA PHE A 98 -1.93 -14.65 4.82
C PHE A 98 -2.34 -14.74 6.28
N VAL A 99 -2.06 -15.87 6.93
CA VAL A 99 -2.35 -16.08 8.36
C VAL A 99 -1.56 -15.09 9.22
N LYS A 100 -0.25 -14.96 9.00
CA LYS A 100 0.60 -14.01 9.74
C LYS A 100 0.14 -12.58 9.57
N ARG A 101 -0.25 -12.19 8.34
CA ARG A 101 -0.71 -10.83 8.06
C ARG A 101 -2.11 -10.57 8.65
N ALA A 102 -3.04 -11.52 8.55
CA ALA A 102 -4.35 -11.41 9.19
C ALA A 102 -4.21 -11.25 10.72
N ALA A 103 -3.24 -11.92 11.34
CA ALA A 103 -2.91 -11.73 12.75
C ALA A 103 -2.38 -10.32 13.08
N ASN A 104 -1.77 -9.62 12.11
CA ASN A 104 -1.25 -8.26 12.27
C ASN A 104 -2.25 -7.17 11.84
N SER A 105 -3.47 -7.54 11.44
CA SER A 105 -4.48 -6.60 10.93
C SER A 105 -5.18 -5.75 12.03
N GLY A 106 -4.87 -6.00 13.30
CA GLY A 106 -5.56 -5.38 14.44
C GLY A 106 -6.92 -6.01 14.77
N LEU A 107 -7.31 -7.08 14.05
CA LEU A 107 -8.45 -7.94 14.35
C LEU A 107 -8.09 -8.96 15.44
N ASP A 108 -9.09 -9.37 16.22
CA ASP A 108 -8.90 -10.35 17.28
C ASP A 108 -8.95 -11.77 16.69
N LYS A 109 -7.99 -12.63 17.05
CA LYS A 109 -7.97 -14.02 16.58
C LYS A 109 -9.02 -14.83 17.32
N THR A 110 -10.04 -15.31 16.62
CA THR A 110 -11.16 -16.09 17.21
C THR A 110 -11.21 -17.55 16.75
N GLY A 111 -10.29 -17.95 15.87
CA GLY A 111 -10.08 -19.34 15.47
C GLY A 111 -8.69 -19.54 14.86
N VAL A 112 -8.37 -20.76 14.42
CA VAL A 112 -7.06 -21.07 13.81
C VAL A 112 -6.75 -20.14 12.63
N ASP A 113 -7.75 -19.95 11.77
CA ASP A 113 -7.69 -19.19 10.52
C ASP A 113 -8.84 -18.16 10.42
N LYS A 114 -9.31 -17.68 11.59
CA LYS A 114 -10.43 -16.73 11.70
C LYS A 114 -10.04 -15.56 12.59
N PHE A 115 -10.28 -14.35 12.09
CA PHE A 115 -9.99 -13.09 12.75
C PHE A 115 -11.20 -12.17 12.63
N GLU A 116 -11.63 -11.53 13.71
CA GLU A 116 -12.79 -10.64 13.68
C GLU A 116 -12.70 -9.52 14.71
N LYS A 117 -13.38 -8.40 14.43
CA LYS A 117 -13.49 -7.27 15.35
C LYS A 117 -14.64 -6.37 14.97
N THR A 118 -15.31 -5.80 15.97
CA THR A 118 -16.24 -4.70 15.76
C THR A 118 -15.59 -3.41 16.23
N TYR A 119 -15.51 -2.42 15.34
CA TYR A 119 -14.97 -1.09 15.66
C TYR A 119 -15.96 -0.02 15.21
N LYS A 120 -16.38 0.84 16.14
CA LYS A 120 -17.34 1.94 15.90
C LYS A 120 -18.62 1.50 15.16
N GLY A 121 -19.15 0.32 15.50
CA GLY A 121 -20.38 -0.22 14.89
C GLY A 121 -20.19 -0.89 13.52
N ILE A 122 -18.94 -1.03 13.05
CA ILE A 122 -18.60 -1.78 11.84
C ILE A 122 -17.92 -3.09 12.24
N TYR A 123 -18.48 -4.21 11.80
CA TYR A 123 -17.92 -5.54 11.98
C TYR A 123 -17.00 -5.89 10.82
N TYR A 124 -15.82 -6.40 11.14
CA TYR A 124 -14.82 -6.88 10.19
C TYR A 124 -14.50 -8.33 10.51
N LYS A 125 -14.37 -9.17 9.48
CA LYS A 125 -13.93 -10.56 9.61
C LYS A 125 -13.04 -10.98 8.45
N ILE A 126 -11.98 -11.71 8.78
CA ILE A 126 -11.13 -12.44 7.83
C ILE A 126 -11.23 -13.92 8.16
N GLU A 127 -11.50 -14.75 7.15
CA GLU A 127 -11.56 -16.20 7.28
C GLU A 127 -10.78 -16.86 6.14
N ILE A 128 -9.89 -17.79 6.49
CA ILE A 128 -9.07 -18.52 5.53
C ILE A 128 -9.51 -19.99 5.55
N LYS A 129 -9.94 -20.51 4.39
CA LYS A 129 -10.39 -21.89 4.20
C LYS A 129 -9.49 -22.60 3.20
N ARG A 130 -9.20 -23.88 3.44
CA ARG A 130 -8.40 -24.71 2.55
C ARG A 130 -9.30 -25.63 1.73
N ALA A 131 -8.87 -25.95 0.51
CA ALA A 131 -9.52 -26.93 -0.36
C ALA A 131 -11.04 -26.70 -0.57
N VAL A 132 -11.44 -25.45 -0.81
CA VAL A 132 -12.80 -25.08 -1.17
C VAL A 132 -13.04 -25.35 -2.65
N SER A 133 -14.17 -25.97 -2.98
CA SER A 133 -14.60 -26.14 -4.38
C SER A 133 -15.28 -24.86 -4.88
N PHE A 134 -14.82 -24.33 -6.00
CA PHE A 134 -15.45 -23.22 -6.72
C PHE A 134 -15.35 -23.48 -8.23
N GLU A 135 -16.49 -23.43 -8.93
CA GLU A 135 -16.59 -23.71 -10.37
C GLU A 135 -15.81 -24.97 -10.82
N ASN A 136 -16.00 -26.09 -10.11
CA ASN A 136 -15.37 -27.38 -10.36
C ASN A 136 -13.83 -27.42 -10.21
N LYS A 137 -13.24 -26.42 -9.54
CA LYS A 137 -11.82 -26.39 -9.17
C LYS A 137 -11.65 -26.25 -7.67
N THR A 138 -10.54 -26.78 -7.16
CA THR A 138 -10.17 -26.68 -5.76
C THR A 138 -9.26 -25.48 -5.54
N TYR A 139 -9.65 -24.61 -4.62
CA TYR A 139 -8.92 -23.41 -4.24
C TYR A 139 -8.70 -23.35 -2.73
N ASN A 140 -7.72 -22.58 -2.30
CA ASN A 140 -7.76 -21.97 -0.98
C ASN A 140 -8.58 -20.68 -1.08
N LEU A 141 -9.34 -20.35 -0.05
CA LEU A 141 -10.23 -19.19 -0.01
C LEU A 141 -9.80 -18.26 1.13
N ILE A 142 -9.64 -16.98 0.81
CA ILE A 142 -9.50 -15.89 1.77
C ILE A 142 -10.74 -15.03 1.64
N SER A 143 -11.60 -15.05 2.66
CA SER A 143 -12.83 -14.27 2.71
C SER A 143 -12.62 -13.08 3.64
N PHE A 144 -12.80 -11.87 3.13
CA PHE A 144 -12.93 -10.67 3.97
C PHE A 144 -14.39 -10.23 3.96
N ILE A 145 -14.93 -9.95 5.14
CA ILE A 145 -16.30 -9.49 5.35
C ILE A 145 -16.27 -8.16 6.10
N GLN A 146 -17.01 -7.17 5.59
CA GLN A 146 -17.36 -5.95 6.32
C GLN A 146 -18.88 -5.87 6.44
N ARG A 147 -19.38 -5.75 7.68
CA ARG A 147 -20.80 -5.54 7.96
C ARG A 147 -21.01 -4.24 8.71
N ASN A 148 -21.77 -3.34 8.10
CA ASN A 148 -22.25 -2.12 8.74
C ASN A 148 -23.64 -2.40 9.30
N GLU A 149 -23.81 -2.28 10.62
CA GLU A 149 -25.14 -2.31 11.22
C GLU A 149 -25.83 -0.97 10.93
N LEU A 150 -27.00 -1.04 10.29
CA LEU A 150 -27.82 0.12 10.00
C LEU A 150 -28.57 0.46 11.28
N ASP A 151 -28.15 1.51 11.98
CA ASP A 151 -28.94 2.10 13.06
C ASP A 151 -30.03 2.98 12.44
N PRO A 152 -31.32 2.55 12.46
CA PRO A 152 -32.40 3.31 11.85
C PRO A 152 -32.59 4.68 12.51
N ALA A 153 -32.14 4.85 13.77
CA ALA A 153 -32.22 6.10 14.51
C ALA A 153 -31.12 7.12 14.14
N LYS A 154 -30.06 6.68 13.45
CA LYS A 154 -28.95 7.53 12.97
C LYS A 154 -28.92 7.70 11.45
N LEU A 155 -29.94 7.22 10.73
CA LEU A 155 -30.21 7.64 9.36
C LEU A 155 -30.69 9.09 9.41
N ASP A 156 -29.72 9.99 9.53
CA ASP A 156 -29.92 11.42 9.60
C ASP A 156 -30.66 11.85 8.32
N LYS A 157 -31.96 12.14 8.43
CA LYS A 157 -32.86 12.37 7.29
C LYS A 157 -32.44 13.56 6.40
N ASN A 158 -31.47 14.35 6.84
CA ASN A 158 -31.00 15.58 6.21
C ASN A 158 -29.53 15.56 5.79
N GLN A 159 -28.81 14.42 5.90
CA GLN A 159 -27.45 14.31 5.35
C GLN A 159 -27.49 13.53 4.04
N GLU A 160 -26.81 14.04 3.00
CA GLU A 160 -26.54 13.25 1.80
C GLU A 160 -25.94 11.90 2.21
N PRO A 161 -26.35 10.79 1.59
CA PRO A 161 -25.88 9.48 1.97
C PRO A 161 -24.38 9.38 1.66
N ARG A 162 -23.55 9.53 2.71
CA ARG A 162 -22.10 9.40 2.61
C ARG A 162 -21.77 8.08 1.93
N LYS A 163 -20.91 8.12 0.91
CA LYS A 163 -20.40 6.92 0.24
C LYS A 163 -19.86 5.96 1.29
N ARG A 164 -20.39 4.74 1.31
CA ARG A 164 -20.01 3.72 2.32
C ARG A 164 -18.62 3.15 2.05
N PHE A 165 -18.24 3.09 0.77
CA PHE A 165 -16.91 2.68 0.31
C PHE A 165 -16.43 3.70 -0.71
N GLU A 166 -15.36 4.41 -0.40
CA GLU A 166 -14.83 5.42 -1.32
C GLU A 166 -14.06 4.76 -2.47
N TYR A 167 -14.21 5.30 -3.67
CA TYR A 167 -13.38 4.90 -4.80
C TYR A 167 -11.93 5.33 -4.55
N VAL A 168 -11.01 4.38 -4.70
CA VAL A 168 -9.57 4.63 -4.58
C VAL A 168 -8.97 4.54 -5.98
N GLU A 169 -8.64 5.69 -6.54
CA GLU A 169 -7.92 5.79 -7.83
C GLU A 169 -6.48 5.26 -7.74
N GLY A 170 -5.86 5.40 -6.56
CA GLY A 170 -4.45 5.12 -6.33
C GLY A 170 -4.16 3.68 -5.93
N TYR A 171 -3.21 3.07 -6.61
CA TYR A 171 -2.72 1.75 -6.29
C TYR A 171 -1.79 1.78 -5.07
N PRO A 172 -1.97 0.92 -4.06
CA PRO A 172 -0.93 0.70 -3.06
C PRO A 172 0.24 0.00 -3.76
N PHE A 173 1.44 0.60 -3.73
CA PHE A 173 2.64 0.18 -4.48
C PHE A 173 3.14 -1.27 -4.24
N GLN A 174 2.40 -2.15 -3.58
CA GLN A 174 2.78 -3.50 -3.20
C GLN A 174 3.37 -4.33 -4.35
N ASN A 175 4.55 -4.90 -4.13
CA ASN A 175 5.30 -5.76 -5.06
C ASN A 175 5.63 -5.10 -6.39
N THR A 176 5.80 -3.78 -6.40
CA THR A 176 6.18 -3.03 -7.60
C THR A 176 7.60 -2.52 -7.50
N VAL A 177 8.18 -2.27 -8.67
CA VAL A 177 9.54 -1.81 -8.82
C VAL A 177 9.51 -0.55 -9.67
N TRP A 178 10.08 0.52 -9.14
CA TRP A 178 10.08 1.83 -9.79
C TRP A 178 11.50 2.37 -9.86
N TYR A 179 11.85 2.93 -11.01
CA TYR A 179 13.05 3.72 -11.18
C TYR A 179 12.77 5.14 -10.69
N LEU A 180 13.66 5.59 -9.81
CA LEU A 180 13.47 6.78 -9.00
C LEU A 180 14.40 7.88 -9.51
N ASP A 181 13.83 9.07 -9.69
CA ASP A 181 14.58 10.31 -9.80
C ASP A 181 14.02 11.37 -8.84
N THR A 182 14.84 12.34 -8.50
CA THR A 182 14.51 13.38 -7.51
C THR A 182 14.88 14.77 -8.03
N LYS A 183 13.99 15.73 -7.78
CA LYS A 183 14.14 17.13 -8.18
C LYS A 183 13.61 18.08 -7.09
N LYS A 184 14.45 18.98 -6.61
CA LYS A 184 14.07 20.15 -5.81
C LYS A 184 13.95 21.36 -6.74
N THR A 185 12.86 22.11 -6.67
CA THR A 185 12.65 23.34 -7.45
C THR A 185 12.17 24.43 -6.50
N GLU A 186 12.74 25.63 -6.60
CA GLU A 186 12.23 26.81 -5.90
C GLU A 186 11.02 27.35 -6.66
N VAL A 187 9.89 27.48 -5.97
CA VAL A 187 8.68 28.10 -6.52
C VAL A 187 8.81 29.60 -6.30
N LYS A 188 9.17 30.33 -7.36
CA LYS A 188 9.25 31.78 -7.30
C LYS A 188 7.85 32.38 -7.46
N ASN A 189 7.15 32.57 -6.34
CA ASN A 189 5.97 33.41 -6.27
C ASN A 189 6.32 34.71 -5.55
N LYS A 190 5.72 35.84 -5.95
CA LYS A 190 6.12 37.18 -5.43
C LYS A 190 6.02 37.32 -3.90
N ASN A 191 5.22 36.48 -3.24
CA ASN A 191 4.92 36.55 -1.81
C ASN A 191 5.16 35.22 -1.06
N GLU A 192 5.71 34.20 -1.71
CA GLU A 192 5.85 32.87 -1.13
C GLU A 192 7.25 32.33 -1.39
N ASP A 193 7.97 31.96 -0.33
CA ASP A 193 9.28 31.33 -0.39
C ASP A 193 9.11 29.82 -0.18
N ILE A 194 8.76 29.11 -1.25
CA ILE A 194 8.38 27.70 -1.19
C ILE A 194 9.39 26.84 -1.97
N SER A 195 9.89 25.79 -1.33
CA SER A 195 10.62 24.71 -1.98
C SER A 195 9.68 23.57 -2.36
N LYS A 196 9.67 23.19 -3.64
CA LYS A 196 8.96 22.01 -4.14
C LYS A 196 9.90 20.82 -4.32
N TYR A 197 9.58 19.72 -3.63
CA TYR A 197 10.27 18.45 -3.70
C TYR A 197 9.45 17.47 -4.53
N VAL A 198 10.08 16.87 -5.54
CA VAL A 198 9.45 15.89 -6.43
C VAL A 198 10.31 14.63 -6.47
N ILE A 199 9.71 13.48 -6.17
CA ILE A 199 10.24 12.17 -6.48
C ILE A 199 9.44 11.63 -7.66
N SER A 200 10.10 11.41 -8.79
CA SER A 200 9.50 10.81 -9.98
C SER A 200 9.77 9.31 -10.00
N LEU A 201 8.71 8.53 -10.18
CA LEU A 201 8.75 7.07 -10.18
C LEU A 201 8.18 6.56 -11.50
N THR A 202 8.95 5.72 -12.20
CA THR A 202 8.53 5.09 -13.46
C THR A 202 8.93 3.62 -13.52
N GLU A 203 8.11 2.79 -14.15
CA GLU A 203 8.41 1.36 -14.33
C GLU A 203 9.58 1.13 -15.30
N ASN A 204 9.75 2.02 -16.28
CA ASN A 204 10.81 1.92 -17.27
C ASN A 204 12.15 2.38 -16.69
N LYS A 205 13.23 1.68 -17.01
CA LYS A 205 14.57 2.04 -16.52
C LYS A 205 15.00 3.40 -17.06
N THR A 206 14.91 4.43 -16.22
CA THR A 206 15.40 5.79 -16.50
C THR A 206 16.62 6.15 -15.66
N THR A 207 16.79 5.52 -14.49
CA THR A 207 17.93 5.74 -13.60
C THR A 207 18.50 4.41 -13.12
N ASP A 208 19.67 4.46 -12.47
CA ASP A 208 20.20 3.34 -11.71
C ASP A 208 19.64 3.26 -10.29
N VAL A 209 18.76 4.18 -9.88
CA VAL A 209 18.16 4.16 -8.56
C VAL A 209 16.80 3.49 -8.66
N LYS A 210 16.55 2.50 -7.80
CA LYS A 210 15.36 1.67 -7.86
C LYS A 210 14.71 1.60 -6.49
N LEU A 211 13.42 1.90 -6.41
CA LEU A 211 12.59 1.71 -5.23
C LEU A 211 11.70 0.49 -5.43
N GLU A 212 11.87 -0.50 -4.56
CA GLU A 212 11.09 -1.73 -4.52
C GLU A 212 10.13 -1.66 -3.35
N PHE A 213 8.85 -1.73 -3.61
CA PHE A 213 7.84 -1.94 -2.58
C PHE A 213 7.64 -3.44 -2.45
N LEU A 214 8.17 -4.04 -1.38
CA LEU A 214 8.29 -5.49 -1.24
C LEU A 214 6.99 -6.14 -0.77
N ASP A 215 6.20 -5.39 -0.01
CA ASP A 215 4.86 -5.74 0.43
C ASP A 215 4.12 -4.44 0.80
N ASP A 216 3.14 -4.49 1.71
CA ASP A 216 2.25 -3.38 2.07
C ASP A 216 2.92 -2.37 2.99
N PHE A 217 4.04 -2.74 3.59
CA PHE A 217 4.76 -1.94 4.58
C PHE A 217 6.22 -1.82 4.23
N ASN A 218 6.85 -2.89 3.76
CA ASN A 218 8.29 -2.95 3.56
C ASN A 218 8.67 -2.45 2.18
N MET A 219 9.77 -1.71 2.14
CA MET A 219 10.40 -1.27 0.90
C MET A 219 11.91 -1.40 0.94
N LYS A 220 12.50 -1.37 -0.25
CA LYS A 220 13.95 -1.44 -0.45
C LYS A 220 14.35 -0.48 -1.55
N LEU A 221 15.23 0.45 -1.22
CA LEU A 221 15.91 1.29 -2.17
C LEU A 221 17.23 0.64 -2.59
N THR A 222 17.50 0.57 -3.89
CA THR A 222 18.79 0.17 -4.47
C THR A 222 19.39 1.36 -5.22
N TYR A 223 20.66 1.67 -5.00
CA TYR A 223 21.36 2.77 -5.66
C TYR A 223 22.86 2.49 -5.81
N GLY A 224 23.58 3.42 -6.44
CA GLY A 224 25.00 3.28 -6.74
C GLY A 224 25.26 2.51 -8.04
N PRO A 225 26.50 2.48 -8.53
CA PRO A 225 26.85 1.87 -9.81
C PRO A 225 26.63 0.34 -9.78
N PRO A 226 26.40 -0.31 -10.94
CA PRO A 226 26.16 -1.75 -11.03
C PRO A 226 27.17 -2.62 -10.27
N GLN A 227 28.44 -2.21 -10.25
CA GLN A 227 29.53 -2.95 -9.59
C GLN A 227 29.61 -2.73 -8.08
N LYS A 228 28.92 -1.72 -7.53
CA LYS A 228 28.91 -1.37 -6.09
C LYS A 228 27.51 -0.93 -5.65
N ARG A 229 26.52 -1.78 -5.92
CA ARG A 229 25.13 -1.55 -5.49
C ARG A 229 25.05 -1.47 -3.97
N GLN A 230 24.38 -0.43 -3.50
CA GLN A 230 24.02 -0.24 -2.10
C GLN A 230 22.52 -0.38 -1.94
N TYR A 231 22.10 -0.78 -0.74
CA TYR A 231 20.70 -1.02 -0.42
C TYR A 231 20.33 -0.30 0.87
N LEU A 232 19.14 0.28 0.92
CA LEU A 232 18.51 0.75 2.14
C LEU A 232 17.14 0.10 2.29
N LEU A 233 16.90 -0.49 3.45
CA LEU A 233 15.60 -1.01 3.83
C LEU A 233 14.82 0.06 4.59
N GLY A 234 13.51 0.05 4.44
CA GLY A 234 12.62 0.94 5.15
C GLY A 234 11.19 0.44 5.10
N THR A 235 10.30 1.20 5.71
CA THR A 235 8.86 1.01 5.61
C THR A 235 8.19 2.18 4.90
N TYR A 236 6.97 2.00 4.46
CA TYR A 236 6.12 3.03 3.91
C TYR A 236 4.69 2.90 4.44
N HIS A 237 3.99 4.02 4.51
CA HIS A 237 2.58 4.08 4.88
C HIS A 237 1.83 4.90 3.84
N PHE A 238 0.95 4.24 3.10
CA PHE A 238 0.03 4.90 2.18
C PHE A 238 -1.30 5.16 2.89
N TYR A 239 -1.75 6.40 2.89
CA TYR A 239 -2.97 6.80 3.56
C TYR A 239 -3.68 7.92 2.81
N ARG A 240 -4.97 8.08 3.10
CA ARG A 240 -5.80 9.14 2.52
C ARG A 240 -6.06 10.20 3.57
N ASN A 241 -5.72 11.44 3.28
CA ASN A 241 -5.95 12.57 4.18
C ASN A 241 -7.17 13.39 3.70
N SER A 242 -8.10 13.69 4.60
CA SER A 242 -9.20 14.61 4.29
C SER A 242 -8.66 16.04 4.26
N ILE A 243 -8.96 16.76 3.18
CA ILE A 243 -8.61 18.18 3.03
C ILE A 243 -9.84 19.10 3.14
N GLY A 244 -10.97 18.56 3.60
CA GLY A 244 -12.23 19.29 3.78
C GLY A 244 -13.22 19.09 2.63
N HIS A 245 -14.50 19.38 2.86
CA HIS A 245 -15.59 19.33 1.86
C HIS A 245 -15.71 18.01 1.07
N GLY A 246 -15.35 16.88 1.67
CA GLY A 246 -15.37 15.57 0.99
C GLY A 246 -14.25 15.38 -0.03
N LEU A 247 -13.30 16.30 -0.10
CA LEU A 247 -12.07 16.19 -0.87
C LEU A 247 -11.00 15.50 -0.04
N TYR A 248 -10.19 14.70 -0.73
CA TYR A 248 -9.18 13.88 -0.09
C TYR A 248 -7.94 13.77 -0.97
N GLU A 249 -6.77 13.76 -0.34
CA GLU A 249 -5.48 13.56 -0.97
C GLU A 249 -4.90 12.21 -0.59
N ASN A 250 -4.32 11.52 -1.56
CA ASN A 250 -3.52 10.32 -1.30
C ASN A 250 -2.12 10.75 -0.90
N LYS A 251 -1.65 10.27 0.25
CA LYS A 251 -0.32 10.55 0.77
C LYS A 251 0.46 9.27 1.01
N VAL A 252 1.78 9.37 0.88
CA VAL A 252 2.71 8.32 1.28
C VAL A 252 3.77 8.90 2.22
N GLN A 253 3.97 8.23 3.33
CA GLN A 253 5.05 8.47 4.26
C GLN A 253 6.06 7.33 4.17
N PHE A 254 7.33 7.64 4.34
CA PHE A 254 8.41 6.66 4.32
C PHE A 254 9.20 6.72 5.63
N GLU A 255 9.70 5.57 6.05
CA GLU A 255 10.53 5.42 7.24
C GLU A 255 11.72 4.52 6.92
N MET A 256 12.85 5.11 6.53
CA MET A 256 14.10 4.35 6.37
C MET A 256 14.61 3.82 7.70
N ALA A 257 15.06 2.56 7.71
CA ALA A 257 15.71 1.98 8.88
C ALA A 257 16.88 2.88 9.32
N PRO A 258 17.08 3.16 10.63
CA PRO A 258 18.14 4.06 11.09
C PRO A 258 19.51 3.62 10.57
N ALA A 259 20.44 4.56 10.40
CA ALA A 259 21.80 4.21 10.02
C ALA A 259 22.31 3.24 11.08
N VAL A 260 22.86 2.08 10.68
CA VAL A 260 23.50 1.17 11.62
C VAL A 260 24.50 2.01 12.40
N GLN A 261 24.20 2.29 13.67
CA GLN A 261 25.08 3.05 14.51
C GLN A 261 26.35 2.23 14.59
N LYS A 262 27.43 2.71 13.95
CA LYS A 262 28.75 2.15 14.22
C LYS A 262 28.94 2.32 15.71
N THR A 263 29.12 1.22 16.44
CA THR A 263 29.49 1.25 17.86
C THR A 263 30.69 2.17 18.01
N THR A 264 30.49 3.34 18.61
CA THR A 264 31.58 4.24 18.95
C THR A 264 32.33 3.66 20.13
N LYS A 265 33.63 3.95 20.22
CA LYS A 265 34.44 3.56 21.38
C LYS A 265 33.85 4.20 22.66
N PRO A 266 33.95 3.56 23.83
CA PRO A 266 33.54 4.15 25.10
C PRO A 266 34.10 5.58 25.24
N GLY A 267 33.24 6.55 25.57
CA GLY A 267 33.63 7.96 25.74
C GLY A 267 33.43 8.87 24.51
N TYR A 268 32.99 8.35 23.36
CA TYR A 268 32.74 9.15 22.16
C TYR A 268 31.24 9.23 21.84
N LYS A 269 30.72 10.46 21.70
CA LYS A 269 29.35 10.69 21.21
C LYS A 269 29.22 10.14 19.78
N VAL A 270 28.12 9.44 19.52
CA VAL A 270 27.72 9.09 18.15
C VAL A 270 27.50 10.41 17.42
N PRO A 271 28.09 10.62 16.23
CA PRO A 271 27.81 11.83 15.45
C PRO A 271 26.31 11.86 15.14
N GLU A 272 25.62 12.88 15.64
CA GLU A 272 24.23 13.12 15.27
C GLU A 272 24.18 13.51 13.79
N LEU A 273 23.56 12.64 12.99
CA LEU A 273 23.34 12.84 11.55
C LEU A 273 22.30 13.93 11.25
N VAL A 274 21.98 14.80 12.21
CA VAL A 274 20.80 15.68 12.18
C VAL A 274 21.05 16.97 11.37
N GLY A 275 22.31 17.37 11.14
CA GLY A 275 22.64 18.66 10.51
C GLY A 275 23.11 18.67 9.03
N MET A 276 23.34 17.51 8.40
CA MET A 276 23.97 17.43 7.05
C MET A 276 23.06 16.81 5.96
N VAL A 277 21.77 16.65 6.24
CA VAL A 277 20.91 15.79 5.41
C VAL A 277 20.40 16.52 4.16
N GLU A 278 20.16 17.84 4.22
CA GLU A 278 19.68 18.63 3.09
C GLU A 278 20.77 18.89 2.02
N SER A 279 22.03 19.02 2.42
CA SER A 279 23.18 19.26 1.53
C SER A 279 23.88 17.97 1.08
N ALA A 280 23.31 16.81 1.39
CA ALA A 280 23.91 15.53 1.04
C ALA A 280 24.07 15.38 -0.50
N PRO A 281 25.23 14.92 -1.00
CA PRO A 281 25.41 14.71 -2.44
C PRO A 281 24.37 13.73 -2.99
N LYS A 282 23.83 14.02 -4.19
CA LYS A 282 22.84 13.17 -4.87
C LYS A 282 23.37 11.72 -4.97
N ASN A 283 22.48 10.76 -4.80
CA ASN A 283 22.75 9.32 -4.85
C ASN A 283 23.63 8.76 -3.71
N THR A 284 23.64 9.40 -2.54
CA THR A 284 24.28 8.88 -1.31
C THR A 284 23.25 8.37 -0.30
N THR A 285 23.70 7.60 0.70
CA THR A 285 22.84 7.13 1.81
C THR A 285 22.06 8.26 2.47
N ASN A 286 22.75 9.35 2.84
CA ASN A 286 22.13 10.46 3.56
C ASN A 286 21.14 11.21 2.67
N TYR A 287 21.46 11.35 1.38
CA TYR A 287 20.55 11.92 0.40
C TYR A 287 19.22 11.17 0.37
N PHE A 288 19.25 9.84 0.22
CA PHE A 288 18.01 9.08 0.17
C PHE A 288 17.27 9.02 1.51
N ARG A 289 17.98 9.05 2.64
CA ARG A 289 17.34 9.19 3.95
C ARG A 289 16.60 10.52 4.08
N TYR A 290 17.15 11.63 3.59
CA TYR A 290 16.43 12.90 3.54
C TYR A 290 15.13 12.79 2.75
N TRP A 291 15.24 12.32 1.50
CA TRP A 291 14.11 12.23 0.58
C TRP A 291 13.06 11.17 0.99
N LEU A 292 13.41 10.18 1.80
CA LEU A 292 12.53 9.04 2.14
C LEU A 292 12.33 8.84 3.67
N SER A 293 12.63 9.83 4.51
CA SER A 293 12.31 9.76 5.94
C SER A 293 11.83 11.07 6.54
N SER A 294 12.01 12.19 5.84
CA SER A 294 11.75 13.50 6.43
C SER A 294 10.30 13.95 6.25
N PHE A 295 9.54 13.32 5.36
CA PHE A 295 8.36 13.95 4.77
C PHE A 295 7.24 12.98 4.39
N ASP A 296 6.02 13.50 4.47
CA ASP A 296 4.86 12.97 3.76
C ASP A 296 4.79 13.58 2.36
N TYR A 297 4.50 12.75 1.36
CA TYR A 297 4.36 13.16 -0.03
C TYR A 297 2.94 12.94 -0.52
N GLU A 298 2.42 13.92 -1.26
CA GLU A 298 1.20 13.77 -2.05
C GLU A 298 1.48 12.89 -3.27
N VAL A 299 0.62 11.91 -3.54
CA VAL A 299 0.73 11.00 -4.67
C VAL A 299 -0.02 11.56 -5.88
N LYS A 300 0.71 11.96 -6.92
CA LYS A 300 0.18 12.44 -8.21
C LYS A 300 0.43 11.43 -9.30
N TRP A 301 -0.61 10.69 -9.67
CA TRP A 301 -0.54 9.73 -10.77
C TRP A 301 -0.31 10.46 -12.10
N GLY A 302 0.70 10.01 -12.84
CA GLY A 302 0.95 10.48 -14.20
C GLY A 302 0.08 9.74 -15.21
N LYS A 303 0.27 10.04 -16.50
CA LYS A 303 -0.29 9.19 -17.56
C LYS A 303 0.55 7.91 -17.68
N GLY A 304 -0.09 6.74 -17.67
CA GLY A 304 0.56 5.44 -17.86
C GLY A 304 1.39 4.96 -16.65
N SER A 305 2.49 4.27 -16.91
CA SER A 305 3.41 3.62 -15.93
C SER A 305 4.29 4.59 -15.13
N SER A 306 3.75 5.71 -14.65
CA SER A 306 4.50 6.68 -13.85
C SER A 306 3.64 7.44 -12.85
N PHE A 307 4.25 7.86 -11.75
CA PHE A 307 3.65 8.81 -10.81
C PHE A 307 4.73 9.65 -10.14
N ASN A 308 4.30 10.78 -9.57
CA ASN A 308 5.15 11.67 -8.81
C ASN A 308 4.70 11.67 -7.35
N LEU A 309 5.67 11.77 -6.45
CA LEU A 309 5.47 12.07 -5.05
C LEU A 309 5.91 13.51 -4.84
N THR A 310 4.97 14.38 -4.49
CA THR A 310 5.22 15.82 -4.42
C THR A 310 5.00 16.36 -3.02
N ARG A 311 5.86 17.29 -2.62
CA ARG A 311 5.69 18.07 -1.40
C ARG A 311 6.13 19.51 -1.65
N GLU A 312 5.42 20.43 -1.02
CA GLU A 312 5.79 21.84 -0.93
C GLU A 312 6.14 22.15 0.53
N VAL A 313 7.21 22.90 0.74
CA VAL A 313 7.71 23.32 2.06
C VAL A 313 7.89 24.81 2.03
N ASP A 314 7.28 25.51 2.98
CA ASP A 314 7.57 26.91 3.25
C ASP A 314 8.97 27.01 3.86
N ASN A 315 9.87 27.71 3.17
CA ASN A 315 11.23 27.94 3.62
C ASN A 315 11.27 28.89 4.83
N ASN A 316 10.18 29.66 5.08
CA ASN A 316 10.03 30.60 6.19
C ASN A 316 8.90 30.19 7.14
N THR A 317 8.91 28.94 7.61
CA THR A 317 7.94 28.45 8.60
C THR A 317 7.82 29.42 9.80
N PRO A 318 6.63 29.90 10.17
CA PRO A 318 6.48 30.82 11.30
C PRO A 318 6.99 30.18 12.59
N VAL A 319 7.89 30.89 13.28
CA VAL A 319 8.32 30.51 14.63
C VAL A 319 7.11 30.70 15.54
N TYR A 320 6.46 29.61 15.95
CA TYR A 320 5.46 29.68 17.01
C TYR A 320 6.16 30.25 18.25
N ALA A 321 5.80 31.48 18.61
CA ALA A 321 6.30 32.10 19.83
C ALA A 321 5.93 31.19 21.01
N VAL A 322 6.95 30.62 21.65
CA VAL A 322 6.77 29.92 22.93
C VAL A 322 6.18 30.96 23.89
N PRO A 323 5.03 30.70 24.53
CA PRO A 323 4.49 31.66 25.47
C PRO A 323 5.52 31.90 26.58
N THR A 324 5.91 33.16 26.74
CA THR A 324 6.84 33.61 27.77
C THR A 324 6.31 33.11 29.12
N PRO A 325 7.13 32.47 29.97
CA PRO A 325 6.73 32.15 31.33
C PRO A 325 6.25 33.43 32.00
N LYS A 326 5.06 33.41 32.59
CA LYS A 326 4.62 34.51 33.45
C LYS A 326 5.56 34.53 34.67
N ASN A 327 6.27 35.64 34.86
CA ASN A 327 7.04 35.92 36.07
C ASN A 327 6.13 36.00 37.29
#